data_AF-H8YVW8-F1
#
_entry.id   AF-H8YVW8-F1
#
_cell.length_a   1.000
_cell.length_b   1.000
_cell.length_c   1.000
_cell.angle_alpha   90.00
_cell.angle_beta   90.00
_cell.angle_gamma   90.00
#
_symmetry.space_group_name_H-M   'P 1'
#
loop_
_entity.id
_entity.type
_entity.pdbx_description
1 polymer ?
#
loop_
_entity_poly.entity_id
_entity_poly.type
_entity_poly.pdbx_seq_one_letter_code
_entity_poly.pdbx_strand_id
1 'polypeptide(L)'
;MTFRLDDDDALARGYLARLLQYAHSRYRGHVLTFPAGYKAWFDHAAQTYTQVAEHWEPKIALGLAYVGHGQDKVKQVFQVGNHTQVDRHFPLVSLPDRPMYLRSFHDDNDVLLAEDLSMRRTKIKRIFEQAPPVETMTLHQHFALGFSER
;
A
#
# COMPACT_ATOMS: atom_id res chain seq x y z
N MET A 1 -4.89 15.70 8.71
CA MET A 1 -4.16 14.45 8.41
C MET A 1 -4.40 14.10 6.94
N THR A 2 -3.39 13.58 6.25
CA THR A 2 -3.48 13.13 4.85
C THR A 2 -2.69 11.83 4.68
N PHE A 3 -3.00 11.03 3.65
CA PHE A 3 -2.30 9.77 3.34
C PHE A 3 -2.11 9.59 1.83
N ARG A 4 -1.15 8.73 1.46
CA ARG A 4 -0.83 8.39 0.07
C ARG A 4 -1.57 7.12 -0.34
N LEU A 5 -2.04 7.10 -1.58
CA LEU A 5 -2.62 5.94 -2.24
C LEU A 5 -2.44 6.15 -3.74
N ASP A 6 -1.91 5.15 -4.42
CA ASP A 6 -1.77 5.13 -5.88
C ASP A 6 -3.10 4.64 -6.49
N ASP A 7 -3.34 4.90 -7.78
CA ASP A 7 -4.65 4.77 -8.43
C ASP A 7 -5.07 3.32 -8.71
N ASP A 8 -4.11 2.41 -8.81
CA ASP A 8 -4.29 0.98 -9.02
C ASP A 8 -4.25 0.16 -7.72
N ASP A 9 -3.95 0.81 -6.59
CA ASP A 9 -3.77 0.19 -5.28
C ASP A 9 -5.00 0.37 -4.37
N ALA A 10 -5.07 -0.44 -3.32
CA ALA A 10 -6.18 -0.38 -2.36
C ALA A 10 -5.72 -0.37 -0.91
N LEU A 11 -6.55 0.23 -0.04
CA LEU A 11 -6.39 0.19 1.41
C LEU A 11 -7.47 -0.70 2.03
N ALA A 12 -7.14 -1.33 3.15
CA ALA A 12 -8.08 -2.20 3.85
C ALA A 12 -9.32 -1.41 4.29
N ARG A 13 -10.49 -2.05 4.36
CA ARG A 13 -11.75 -1.39 4.79
C ARG A 13 -11.63 -0.68 6.15
N GLY A 14 -10.83 -1.24 7.06
CA GLY A 14 -10.58 -0.68 8.40
C GLY A 14 -9.48 0.38 8.47
N TYR A 15 -8.83 0.71 7.36
CA TYR A 15 -7.66 1.60 7.32
C TYR A 15 -7.94 2.96 7.97
N LEU A 16 -9.00 3.65 7.54
CA LEU A 16 -9.33 4.97 8.09
C LEU A 16 -9.66 4.92 9.58
N ALA A 17 -10.43 3.93 10.01
CA ALA A 17 -10.77 3.74 11.43
C ALA A 17 -9.52 3.49 12.28
N ARG A 18 -8.54 2.75 11.75
CA ARG A 18 -7.25 2.50 12.41
C ARG A 18 -6.40 3.77 12.45
N LEU A 19 -6.33 4.48 11.33
CA LEU A 19 -5.56 5.71 11.18
C LEU A 19 -6.05 6.82 12.14
N LEU A 20 -7.38 6.96 12.30
CA LEU A 20 -7.99 7.97 13.17
C LEU A 20 -7.64 7.80 14.67
N GLN A 21 -7.22 6.61 15.11
CA GLN A 21 -6.73 6.40 16.48
C GLN A 21 -5.48 7.25 16.79
N TYR A 22 -4.77 7.70 15.75
CA TYR A 22 -3.57 8.52 15.84
C TYR A 22 -3.82 9.98 15.45
N ALA A 23 -5.08 10.37 15.21
CA ALA A 23 -5.48 11.72 14.80
C ALA A 23 -5.56 12.72 15.96
N HIS A 24 -4.56 12.76 16.82
CA HIS A 24 -4.53 13.65 17.97
C HIS A 24 -3.15 14.28 18.21
N SER A 25 -3.12 15.31 19.07
CA SER A 25 -1.98 16.23 19.24
C SER A 25 -0.65 15.54 19.57
N ARG A 26 -0.66 14.45 20.36
CA ARG A 26 0.54 13.64 20.68
C ARG A 26 1.28 13.11 19.45
N TYR A 27 0.59 12.87 18.34
CA TYR A 27 1.20 12.39 17.09
C TYR A 27 1.45 13.50 16.07
N ARG A 28 1.21 14.78 16.40
CA ARG A 28 1.49 15.89 15.48
C ARG A 28 2.94 15.83 14.98
N GLY A 29 3.12 16.01 13.67
CA GLY A 29 4.42 15.93 13.01
C GLY A 29 4.94 14.51 12.77
N HIS A 30 4.23 13.47 13.21
CA HIS A 30 4.62 12.08 12.94
C HIS A 30 4.14 11.63 11.57
N VAL A 31 4.88 10.67 11.02
CA VAL A 31 4.46 9.85 9.89
C VAL A 31 4.02 8.49 10.42
N LEU A 32 2.95 7.96 9.87
CA LEU A 32 2.38 6.67 10.23
C LEU A 32 2.54 5.72 9.03
N THR A 33 2.91 4.46 9.30
CA THR A 33 3.03 3.43 8.28
C THR A 33 2.43 2.10 8.76
N PHE A 34 1.88 1.34 7.81
CA PHE A 34 1.37 -0.01 8.03
C PHE A 34 2.19 -0.98 7.16
N PRO A 35 3.24 -1.62 7.71
CA PRO A 35 4.18 -2.41 6.93
C PRO A 35 3.55 -3.63 6.25
N ALA A 36 2.55 -4.23 6.89
CA ALA A 36 1.90 -5.44 6.43
C ALA A 36 0.79 -5.13 5.40
N GLY A 37 0.77 -5.89 4.33
CA GLY A 37 -0.25 -5.84 3.28
C GLY A 37 -0.21 -7.08 2.41
N TYR A 38 -0.82 -6.98 1.24
CA TYR A 38 -0.75 -8.00 0.20
C TYR A 38 -0.21 -7.42 -1.08
N LYS A 39 0.29 -8.31 -1.93
CA LYS A 39 0.52 -8.06 -3.34
C LYS A 39 -0.33 -9.03 -4.15
N ALA A 40 -0.85 -8.58 -5.28
CA ALA A 40 -1.61 -9.44 -6.17
C ALA A 40 -1.47 -9.01 -7.62
N TRP A 41 -1.64 -9.96 -8.53
CA TRP A 41 -1.69 -9.70 -9.97
C TRP A 41 -3.14 -9.51 -10.42
N PHE A 42 -3.47 -8.37 -11.00
CA PHE A 42 -4.78 -8.13 -11.59
C PHE A 42 -4.82 -8.69 -13.01
N ASP A 43 -5.68 -9.68 -13.23
CA ASP A 43 -5.98 -10.24 -14.55
C ASP A 43 -7.10 -9.41 -15.18
N HIS A 44 -6.75 -8.61 -16.20
CA HIS A 44 -7.72 -7.80 -16.93
C HIS A 44 -8.75 -8.63 -17.73
N ALA A 45 -8.41 -9.83 -18.18
CA ALA A 45 -9.33 -10.67 -18.93
C ALA A 45 -10.38 -11.31 -18.00
N ALA A 46 -9.93 -11.80 -16.84
CA ALA A 46 -10.80 -12.40 -15.84
C ALA A 46 -11.44 -11.37 -14.88
N GLN A 47 -11.01 -10.10 -14.94
CA GLN A 47 -11.42 -9.03 -14.02
C GLN A 47 -11.29 -9.49 -12.56
N THR A 48 -10.13 -10.03 -12.19
CA THR A 48 -9.91 -10.57 -10.84
C THR A 48 -8.45 -10.55 -10.42
N TYR A 49 -8.22 -10.64 -9.11
CA TYR A 49 -6.87 -10.78 -8.58
C TYR A 49 -6.44 -12.25 -8.51
N THR A 50 -5.25 -12.51 -9.02
CA THR A 50 -4.57 -13.80 -9.01
C THR A 50 -3.21 -13.66 -8.32
N GLN A 51 -2.57 -14.79 -8.02
CA GLN A 51 -1.22 -14.82 -7.41
C GLN A 51 -1.11 -13.92 -6.18
N VAL A 52 -2.03 -14.07 -5.22
CA VAL A 52 -2.00 -13.24 -4.02
C VAL A 52 -0.94 -13.75 -3.07
N ALA A 53 -0.13 -12.86 -2.53
CA ALA A 53 0.86 -13.18 -1.52
C ALA A 53 0.96 -12.09 -0.46
N GLU A 54 1.38 -12.47 0.75
CA GLU A 54 1.69 -11.49 1.79
C GLU A 54 2.84 -10.56 1.36
N HIS A 55 2.78 -9.33 1.83
CA HIS A 55 3.78 -8.32 1.54
C HIS A 55 4.12 -7.52 2.79
N TRP A 56 5.41 -7.32 3.01
CA TRP A 56 5.94 -6.55 4.12
C TRP A 56 6.90 -5.47 3.60
N GLU A 57 6.51 -4.21 3.73
CA GLU A 57 7.31 -3.07 3.29
C GLU A 57 7.02 -1.86 4.21
N PRO A 58 7.84 -1.64 5.26
CA PRO A 58 7.58 -0.63 6.28
C PRO A 58 7.57 0.80 5.81
N LYS A 59 8.15 1.08 4.66
CA LYS A 59 8.22 2.44 4.12
C LYS A 59 7.64 2.50 2.71
N ILE A 60 6.61 1.68 2.45
CA ILE A 60 5.83 1.74 1.22
C ILE A 60 5.07 3.07 1.15
N ALA A 61 4.78 3.54 -0.06
CA ALA A 61 3.93 4.71 -0.25
C ALA A 61 2.48 4.42 0.21
N LEU A 62 1.97 3.22 -0.01
CA LEU A 62 0.57 2.85 0.19
C LEU A 62 0.15 2.94 1.65
N GLY A 63 -0.80 3.84 1.94
CA GLY A 63 -1.28 4.07 3.29
C GLY A 63 -0.26 4.76 4.21
N LEU A 64 0.82 5.33 3.65
CA LEU A 64 1.69 6.20 4.41
C LEU A 64 0.93 7.49 4.72
N ALA A 65 0.88 7.88 6.00
CA ALA A 65 0.09 9.03 6.44
C ALA A 65 0.93 10.04 7.22
N TYR A 66 0.53 11.31 7.14
CA TYR A 66 1.12 12.41 7.90
C TYR A 66 0.10 13.07 8.83
N VAL A 67 0.45 13.18 10.11
CA VAL A 67 -0.37 13.82 11.14
C VAL A 67 -0.02 15.31 11.24
N GLY A 68 -0.56 16.10 10.30
CA GLY A 68 -0.41 17.56 10.29
C GLY A 68 -1.55 18.32 10.96
N HIS A 69 -1.27 19.57 11.32
CA HIS A 69 -2.20 20.59 11.82
C HIS A 69 -2.26 21.80 10.88
N GLY A 70 -3.36 22.57 10.91
CA GLY A 70 -3.60 23.69 10.00
C GLY A 70 -2.50 24.78 10.01
N GLN A 71 -1.70 24.88 11.06
CA GLN A 71 -0.60 25.84 11.21
C GLN A 71 0.79 25.28 10.84
N ASP A 72 0.91 23.98 10.53
CA ASP A 72 2.21 23.36 10.25
C ASP A 72 2.78 23.79 8.89
N LYS A 73 4.11 23.81 8.74
CA LYS A 73 4.75 24.07 7.43
C LYS A 73 4.42 22.96 6.42
N VAL A 74 4.40 21.72 6.88
CA VAL A 74 3.97 20.54 6.12
C VAL A 74 2.45 20.42 6.26
N LYS A 75 1.73 20.48 5.14
CA LYS A 75 0.26 20.38 5.08
C LYS A 75 -0.20 18.99 4.68
N GLN A 76 0.57 18.32 3.82
CA GLN A 76 0.21 17.04 3.24
C GLN A 76 1.37 16.05 3.22
N VAL A 77 1.04 14.76 3.22
CA VAL A 77 2.00 13.66 3.21
C VAL A 77 2.92 13.65 1.98
N PHE A 78 2.53 14.31 0.88
CA PHE A 78 3.41 14.46 -0.29
C PHE A 78 4.58 15.42 -0.03
N GLN A 79 4.49 16.27 0.99
CA GLN A 79 5.54 17.22 1.37
C GLN A 79 6.56 16.64 2.35
N VAL A 80 6.41 15.39 2.79
CA VAL A 80 7.38 14.71 3.68
C VAL A 80 8.59 14.12 2.92
N GLY A 81 8.67 14.34 1.61
CA GLY A 81 9.76 13.87 0.76
C GLY A 81 9.63 12.42 0.31
N ASN A 82 10.76 11.74 0.16
CA ASN A 82 10.83 10.35 -0.29
C ASN A 82 10.30 9.41 0.81
N HIS A 83 9.25 8.65 0.51
CA HIS A 83 8.61 7.75 1.48
C HIS A 83 9.58 6.70 2.04
N THR A 84 10.52 6.20 1.22
CA THR A 84 11.52 5.21 1.64
C THR A 84 12.54 5.74 2.66
N GLN A 85 12.61 7.06 2.84
CA GLN A 85 13.57 7.75 3.70
C GLN A 85 12.90 8.73 4.67
N VAL A 86 11.59 8.63 4.83
CA VAL A 86 10.81 9.59 5.63
C VAL A 86 11.25 9.61 7.11
N ASP A 87 11.72 8.47 7.60
CA ASP A 87 12.31 8.26 8.92
C ASP A 87 13.57 9.10 9.19
N ARG A 88 14.21 9.64 8.14
CA ARG A 88 15.36 10.56 8.29
C ARG A 88 14.97 11.97 8.69
N HIS A 89 13.72 12.35 8.48
CA HIS A 89 13.25 13.73 8.64
C HIS A 89 12.05 13.85 9.60
N PHE A 90 11.28 12.78 9.78
CA PHE A 90 10.08 12.76 10.62
C PHE A 90 10.08 11.53 11.54
N PRO A 91 9.58 11.66 12.78
CA PRO A 91 9.29 10.50 13.62
C PRO A 91 8.31 9.56 12.92
N LEU A 92 8.67 8.28 12.82
CA LEU A 92 7.86 7.25 12.15
C LEU A 92 7.22 6.32 13.18
N VAL A 93 5.91 6.15 13.12
CA VAL A 93 5.17 5.13 13.87
C VAL A 93 4.83 3.98 12.92
N SER A 94 5.38 2.81 13.21
CA SER A 94 5.12 1.58 12.45
C SER A 94 4.05 0.73 13.14
N LEU A 95 3.01 0.35 12.39
CA LEU A 95 1.82 -0.34 12.88
C LEU A 95 1.64 -1.70 12.18
N PRO A 96 2.35 -2.75 12.61
CA PRO A 96 2.42 -4.02 11.89
C PRO A 96 1.28 -5.00 12.17
N ASP A 97 0.23 -4.58 12.89
CA ASP A 97 -0.72 -5.52 13.53
C ASP A 97 -1.57 -6.33 12.55
N ARG A 98 -1.76 -5.85 11.31
CA ARG A 98 -2.51 -6.56 10.28
C ARG A 98 -2.27 -5.99 8.87
N PRO A 99 -2.62 -6.72 7.82
CA PRO A 99 -2.58 -6.23 6.44
C PRO A 99 -3.48 -5.00 6.23
N MET A 100 -2.92 -3.93 5.68
CA MET A 100 -3.61 -2.63 5.55
C MET A 100 -3.60 -2.05 4.14
N TYR A 101 -2.85 -2.65 3.22
CA TYR A 101 -2.82 -2.28 1.81
C TYR A 101 -2.83 -3.52 0.92
N LEU A 102 -3.28 -3.33 -0.32
CA LEU A 102 -3.11 -4.23 -1.44
C LEU A 102 -2.32 -3.48 -2.49
N ARG A 103 -1.16 -4.03 -2.83
CA ARG A 103 -0.35 -3.59 -3.96
C ARG A 103 -0.73 -4.41 -5.20
N SER A 104 -1.30 -3.75 -6.18
CA SER A 104 -1.68 -4.33 -7.46
C SER A 104 -0.51 -4.36 -8.41
N PHE A 105 -0.50 -5.38 -9.27
CA PHE A 105 0.40 -5.48 -10.41
C PHE A 105 -0.44 -5.87 -11.62
N HIS A 106 -0.17 -5.28 -12.77
CA HIS A 106 -0.81 -5.63 -14.04
C HIS A 106 0.17 -5.37 -15.19
N ASP A 107 -0.18 -5.82 -16.40
CA ASP A 107 0.72 -5.76 -17.56
C ASP A 107 1.10 -4.31 -17.97
N ASP A 108 0.20 -3.36 -17.74
CA ASP A 108 0.38 -1.94 -18.07
C ASP A 108 1.08 -1.13 -16.97
N ASN A 109 1.50 -1.77 -15.87
CA ASN A 109 2.05 -1.05 -14.71
C ASN A 109 3.49 -0.55 -15.00
N ASP A 110 3.71 0.76 -14.88
CA ASP A 110 4.95 1.44 -15.30
C ASP A 110 6.23 0.91 -14.63
N VAL A 111 6.12 0.38 -13.40
CA VAL A 111 7.25 -0.22 -12.65
C VAL A 111 7.83 -1.45 -13.37
N LEU A 112 7.09 -2.03 -14.33
CA LEU A 112 7.48 -3.18 -15.13
C LEU A 112 7.97 -2.79 -16.55
N LEU A 113 7.94 -1.50 -16.93
CA LEU A 113 8.27 -1.04 -18.28
C LEU A 113 9.78 -1.02 -18.62
N ALA A 114 10.68 -1.43 -17.71
CA ALA A 114 12.11 -1.56 -18.01
C ALA A 114 12.42 -2.77 -18.93
N GLU A 115 12.40 -2.49 -20.24
CA GLU A 115 13.12 -3.05 -21.41
C GLU A 115 13.16 -4.57 -21.74
N ASP A 116 12.73 -5.53 -20.91
CA ASP A 116 12.72 -6.95 -21.35
C ASP A 116 11.56 -7.78 -20.77
N LEU A 117 10.67 -8.25 -21.66
CA LEU A 117 9.51 -9.11 -21.36
C LEU A 117 9.88 -10.43 -20.65
N SER A 118 11.07 -10.99 -20.93
CA SER A 118 11.57 -12.21 -20.29
C SER A 118 12.00 -11.95 -18.84
N MET A 119 12.62 -10.78 -18.61
CA MET A 119 12.97 -10.28 -17.29
C MET A 119 11.71 -9.89 -16.50
N ARG A 120 10.65 -9.37 -17.15
CA ARG A 120 9.35 -9.08 -16.51
C ARG A 120 8.77 -10.33 -15.84
N ARG A 121 8.58 -11.41 -16.59
CA ARG A 121 8.06 -12.68 -16.05
C ARG A 121 8.94 -13.21 -14.93
N THR A 122 10.26 -13.18 -15.09
CA THR A 122 11.20 -13.66 -14.07
C THR A 122 11.15 -12.81 -12.79
N LYS A 123 11.08 -11.49 -12.92
CA LYS A 123 11.03 -10.54 -11.78
C LYS A 123 9.69 -10.64 -11.05
N ILE A 124 8.57 -10.71 -11.77
CA ILE A 124 7.22 -10.92 -11.20
C ILE A 124 7.16 -12.26 -10.48
N LYS A 125 7.60 -13.34 -11.13
CA LYS A 125 7.60 -14.67 -10.52
C LYS A 125 8.41 -14.67 -9.23
N ARG A 126 9.59 -14.03 -9.25
CA ARG A 126 10.42 -13.87 -8.04
C ARG A 126 9.78 -13.00 -6.97
N ILE A 127 9.00 -11.98 -7.35
CA ILE A 127 8.21 -11.17 -6.41
C ILE A 127 7.22 -12.08 -5.68
N PHE A 128 6.51 -12.98 -6.36
CA PHE A 128 5.47 -13.81 -5.73
C PHE A 128 5.97 -15.12 -5.09
N GLU A 129 7.08 -15.69 -5.57
CA GLU A 129 7.66 -16.95 -5.05
C GLU A 129 8.23 -16.84 -3.62
N GLN A 130 8.51 -15.64 -3.14
CA GLN A 130 9.18 -15.41 -1.85
C GLN A 130 8.23 -15.20 -0.67
N ALA A 131 6.92 -15.16 -0.90
CA ALA A 131 5.93 -14.85 0.13
C ALA A 131 4.88 -15.95 0.26
N PRO A 132 4.31 -16.15 1.47
CA PRO A 132 3.21 -17.09 1.68
C PRO A 132 2.04 -16.80 0.72
N PRO A 133 1.55 -17.80 -0.02
CA PRO A 133 0.39 -17.62 -0.88
C PRO A 133 -0.86 -17.40 -0.03
N VAL A 134 -1.78 -16.60 -0.56
CA VAL A 134 -3.05 -16.25 0.09
C VAL A 134 -4.19 -16.55 -0.86
N GLU A 135 -5.32 -17.05 -0.34
CA GLU A 135 -6.52 -17.27 -1.15
C GLU A 135 -7.15 -15.94 -1.58
N THR A 136 -7.56 -15.82 -2.85
CA THR A 136 -8.21 -14.61 -3.38
C THR A 136 -9.45 -14.19 -2.58
N MET A 137 -10.20 -15.15 -2.02
CA MET A 137 -11.37 -14.87 -1.16
C MET A 137 -11.00 -14.00 0.06
N THR A 138 -9.79 -14.18 0.60
CA THR A 138 -9.25 -13.38 1.70
C THR A 138 -9.12 -11.90 1.32
N LEU A 139 -8.76 -11.59 0.06
CA LEU A 139 -8.68 -10.20 -0.41
C LEU A 139 -10.06 -9.54 -0.43
N HIS A 140 -11.07 -10.21 -0.99
CA HIS A 140 -12.43 -9.67 -1.05
C HIS A 140 -13.04 -9.42 0.33
N GLN A 141 -12.58 -10.13 1.37
CA GLN A 141 -12.98 -9.93 2.76
C GLN A 141 -12.22 -8.79 3.48
N HIS A 142 -11.02 -8.43 3.02
CA HIS A 142 -10.23 -7.34 3.61
C HIS A 142 -10.38 -6.00 2.88
N PHE A 143 -10.59 -6.03 1.57
CA PHE A 143 -10.61 -4.87 0.69
C PHE A 143 -11.97 -4.71 0.02
N ALA A 144 -12.42 -3.47 -0.15
CA ALA A 144 -13.63 -3.14 -0.90
C ALA A 144 -13.38 -3.23 -2.41
N LEU A 145 -13.09 -4.44 -2.90
CA LEU A 145 -12.90 -4.73 -4.31
C LEU A 145 -14.29 -4.89 -4.95
N GLY A 146 -14.80 -3.81 -5.51
CA GLY A 146 -16.08 -3.82 -6.22
C GLY A 146 -15.90 -4.35 -7.64
N PHE A 147 -16.45 -5.53 -7.91
CA PHE A 147 -16.77 -5.94 -9.27
C PHE A 147 -18.26 -5.67 -9.45
N SER A 148 -18.60 -4.69 -10.29
CA SER A 148 -19.97 -4.53 -10.76
C SER A 148 -20.26 -5.75 -11.64
N GLU A 149 -21.11 -6.65 -11.18
CA GLU A 149 -21.84 -7.51 -12.12
C GLU A 149 -22.56 -6.57 -13.10
N ARG A 150 -22.16 -6.62 -14.37
CA ARG A 150 -22.91 -6.06 -15.48
C ARG A 150 -23.27 -7.18 -16.43
#